data_AF-A0A383V518-F1
#
_entry.id   AF-A0A383V518-F1
#
_cell.length_a   1.000
_cell.length_b   1.000
_cell.length_c   1.000
_cell.angle_alpha   90.00
_cell.angle_beta   90.00
_cell.angle_gamma   90.00
#
_symmetry.space_group_name_H-M   'P 1'
#
loop_
_entity.id
_entity.type
_entity.pdbx_description
1 polymer ?
#
loop_
_entity_poly.entity_id
_entity_poly.type
_entity_poly.pdbx_seq_one_letter_code
_entity_poly.pdbx_strand_id
1 'polypeptide(L)'
;MTFPGSGNTWVRHIIETLTGYHTSSVYCDKFLQPVFKAECDDSFNWDKSIAVKTHMFSCWWKRAIVIIRHPLRAIMGDYQRLRTGRSHTGVVDPQQWNWDDWYGLSTRQCLRWTAQFQRIFGTATSPGCGNATEFKVFFYEDLKTASGELNPYFLEELLDWFGIPKDDSFFECALMNNKGSFARKLPSNHPATKILNDTETHRRMTEAGCLQAYDYLSSKFPHLKQPQQQQPLPGAQQQLSTQPPVQAIQQQQQQQQQQQQQQLQEDQHALQVQQFLQADPLSAVAPLQQQQQQEQQQPQLIPELGVFLDPNGPLYEPAFQHLSDGSQAAATAMQQAAAGMA
;
A
#
# COMPACT_ATOMS: atom_id res chain seq x y z
N MET A 1 7.29 5.63 6.67
CA MET A 1 6.98 4.18 6.66
C MET A 1 6.19 3.85 5.41
N THR A 2 6.53 2.77 4.70
CA THR A 2 5.71 2.31 3.56
C THR A 2 5.68 0.80 3.50
N PHE A 3 4.64 0.22 2.88
CA PHE A 3 4.73 -1.15 2.40
C PHE A 3 5.73 -1.21 1.21
N PRO A 4 6.47 -2.32 1.00
CA PRO A 4 7.32 -2.48 -0.17
C PRO A 4 6.54 -2.31 -1.49
N GLY A 5 7.13 -1.63 -2.48
CA GLY A 5 6.43 -1.33 -3.74
C GLY A 5 5.46 -0.14 -3.70
N SER A 6 5.35 0.57 -2.58
CA SER A 6 4.52 1.78 -2.45
C SER A 6 5.21 3.09 -2.87
N GLY A 7 6.33 3.04 -3.60
CA GLY A 7 6.98 4.24 -4.15
C GLY A 7 7.90 5.01 -3.21
N ASN A 8 8.42 4.37 -2.16
CA ASN A 8 9.28 5.01 -1.17
C ASN A 8 10.53 5.69 -1.78
N THR A 9 11.24 5.03 -2.69
CA THR A 9 12.43 5.59 -3.36
C THR A 9 12.12 6.90 -4.08
N TRP A 10 10.97 6.97 -4.76
CA TRP A 10 10.53 8.17 -5.45
C TRP A 10 10.18 9.31 -4.48
N VAL A 11 9.47 9.00 -3.40
CA VAL A 11 9.13 10.00 -2.37
C VAL A 11 10.38 10.56 -1.69
N ARG A 12 11.38 9.72 -1.40
CA ARG A 12 12.67 10.17 -0.85
C ARG A 12 13.40 11.12 -1.80
N HIS A 13 13.45 10.77 -3.09
CA HIS A 13 14.02 11.65 -4.12
C HIS A 13 13.33 13.02 -4.16
N ILE A 14 12.00 13.05 -4.06
CA ILE A 14 11.23 14.30 -3.99
C ILE A 14 11.61 15.08 -2.73
N ILE A 15 11.69 14.44 -1.56
CA ILE A 15 12.07 15.10 -0.30
C ILE A 15 13.47 15.72 -0.40
N GLU A 16 14.48 14.98 -0.88
CA GLU A 16 15.84 15.52 -1.01
C GLU A 16 15.92 16.66 -2.04
N THR A 17 15.19 16.56 -3.15
CA THR A 17 15.16 17.61 -4.18
C THR A 17 14.43 18.86 -3.68
N LEU A 18 13.35 18.69 -2.93
CA LEU A 18 12.52 19.78 -2.41
C LEU A 18 13.18 20.53 -1.26
N THR A 19 13.94 19.82 -0.43
CA THR A 19 14.46 20.38 0.84
C THR A 19 15.97 20.59 0.85
N GLY A 20 16.70 19.94 -0.06
CA GLY A 20 18.17 19.90 -0.05
C GLY A 20 18.78 19.03 1.06
N TYR A 21 17.97 18.49 1.98
CA TYR A 21 18.43 17.63 3.08
C TYR A 21 18.40 16.15 2.70
N HIS A 22 19.32 15.38 3.28
CA HIS A 22 19.42 13.95 3.02
C HIS A 22 18.36 13.13 3.77
N THR A 23 17.94 12.04 3.12
CA THR A 23 17.14 10.96 3.72
C THR A 23 18.00 9.72 3.90
N SER A 24 17.87 9.06 5.04
CA SER A 24 18.55 7.80 5.33
C SER A 24 17.58 6.62 5.31
N SER A 25 18.08 5.44 5.63
CA SER A 25 17.32 4.19 5.64
C SER A 25 17.76 3.33 6.82
N VAL A 26 16.82 2.62 7.45
CA VAL A 26 17.16 1.59 8.45
C VAL A 26 17.82 0.35 7.82
N TYR A 27 17.99 0.35 6.50
CA TYR A 27 18.64 -0.67 5.70
C TYR A 27 19.78 -0.02 4.92
N CYS A 28 20.87 -0.74 4.68
CA CYS A 28 21.89 -0.31 3.72
C CYS A 28 21.66 -0.96 2.35
N ASP A 29 21.18 -0.19 1.39
CA ASP A 29 21.03 -0.61 -0.01
C ASP A 29 22.14 -0.03 -0.90
N LYS A 30 23.13 -0.85 -1.23
CA LYS A 30 24.29 -0.44 -2.03
C LYS A 30 23.92 0.04 -3.43
N PHE A 31 22.76 -0.36 -3.99
CA PHE A 31 22.31 0.14 -5.29
C PHE A 31 21.71 1.54 -5.22
N LEU A 32 21.25 1.97 -4.04
CA LEU A 32 20.70 3.30 -3.82
C LEU A 32 21.73 4.29 -3.26
N GLN A 33 22.85 3.83 -2.69
CA GLN A 33 23.91 4.68 -2.17
C GLN A 33 24.43 5.76 -3.15
N PRO A 34 24.56 5.50 -4.48
CA PRO A 34 24.97 6.54 -5.43
C PRO A 34 23.96 7.69 -5.59
N VAL A 35 22.70 7.45 -5.21
CA VAL A 35 21.60 8.42 -5.32
C VAL A 35 21.31 9.07 -3.97
N PHE A 36 21.26 8.28 -2.89
CA PHE A 36 21.03 8.76 -1.53
C PHE A 36 22.32 8.65 -0.73
N LYS A 37 22.97 9.80 -0.52
CA LYS A 37 24.29 9.85 0.16
C LYS A 37 24.26 9.24 1.56
N ALA A 38 23.11 9.33 2.24
CA ALA A 38 22.90 8.78 3.59
C ALA A 38 22.23 7.38 3.62
N GLU A 39 22.16 6.65 2.48
CA GLU A 39 21.47 5.35 2.42
C GLU A 39 22.02 4.32 3.41
N CYS A 40 23.33 4.31 3.60
CA CYS A 40 24.06 3.37 4.45
C CYS A 40 24.70 4.05 5.67
N ASP A 41 24.18 5.20 6.10
CA ASP A 41 24.58 5.79 7.38
C ASP A 41 23.90 4.99 8.50
N ASP A 42 24.54 3.88 8.88
CA ASP A 42 24.07 2.87 9.84
C ASP A 42 24.49 3.18 11.28
N SER A 43 24.93 4.41 11.55
CA SER A 43 25.45 4.82 12.87
C SER A 43 24.42 4.82 14.00
N PHE A 44 23.19 4.32 13.76
CA PHE A 44 22.00 4.43 14.62
C PHE A 44 21.69 5.88 15.05
N ASN A 45 22.39 6.85 14.48
CA ASN A 45 22.25 8.27 14.72
C ASN A 45 21.39 8.87 13.61
N TRP A 46 20.12 8.47 13.62
CA TRP A 46 19.11 8.86 12.64
C TRP A 46 18.77 10.36 12.67
N ASP A 47 19.28 11.09 13.65
CA ASP A 47 19.12 12.54 13.82
C ASP A 47 19.87 13.37 12.76
N LYS A 48 20.67 12.72 11.90
CA LYS A 48 21.42 13.37 10.81
C LYS A 48 20.67 13.47 9.48
N SER A 49 19.43 12.96 9.40
CA SER A 49 18.63 12.96 8.18
C SER A 49 17.24 13.54 8.45
N ILE A 50 16.67 14.23 7.46
CA ILE A 50 15.33 14.83 7.61
C ILE A 50 14.23 13.78 7.72
N ALA A 51 14.46 12.59 7.14
CA ALA A 51 13.58 11.44 7.24
C ALA A 51 14.37 10.12 7.12
N VAL A 52 13.89 9.09 7.81
CA VAL A 52 14.46 7.74 7.76
C VAL A 52 13.45 6.76 7.14
N LYS A 53 13.90 6.06 6.09
CA LYS A 53 13.13 5.05 5.38
C LYS A 53 13.01 3.77 6.20
N THR A 54 11.80 3.23 6.29
CA THR A 54 11.55 1.92 6.91
C THR A 54 10.31 1.23 6.34
N HIS A 55 10.34 -0.11 6.31
CA HIS A 55 9.17 -0.99 6.12
C HIS A 55 8.71 -1.65 7.43
N MET A 56 9.28 -1.22 8.56
CA MET A 56 8.90 -1.66 9.90
C MET A 56 7.79 -0.74 10.42
N PHE A 57 6.59 -1.29 10.52
CA PHE A 57 5.42 -0.62 11.05
C PHE A 57 5.43 -0.76 12.57
N SER A 58 5.82 0.30 13.27
CA SER A 58 6.02 0.30 14.72
C SER A 58 5.68 1.65 15.32
N CYS A 59 5.31 1.66 16.60
CA CYS A 59 4.98 2.87 17.34
C CYS A 59 6.20 3.52 18.02
N TRP A 60 7.42 3.10 17.63
CA TRP A 60 8.67 3.63 18.18
C TRP A 60 9.03 5.00 17.62
N TRP A 61 8.47 5.36 16.47
CA TRP A 61 8.70 6.64 15.81
C TRP A 61 7.77 7.69 16.40
N LYS A 62 8.29 8.84 16.80
CA LYS A 62 7.47 9.95 17.32
C LYS A 62 6.62 10.62 16.24
N ARG A 63 7.17 10.70 15.01
CA ARG A 63 6.53 11.30 13.83
C ARG A 63 6.80 10.42 12.62
N ALA A 64 5.82 10.27 11.73
CA ALA A 64 6.00 9.45 10.53
C ALA A 64 5.14 9.90 9.35
N ILE A 65 5.81 10.06 8.21
CA ILE A 65 5.13 10.09 6.90
C ILE A 65 4.82 8.65 6.49
N VAL A 66 3.55 8.36 6.22
CA VAL A 66 3.05 7.05 5.78
C VAL A 66 2.55 7.16 4.35
N ILE A 67 3.15 6.38 3.45
CA ILE A 67 2.66 6.27 2.06
C ILE A 67 1.87 4.98 1.91
N ILE A 68 0.57 5.12 1.70
CA ILE A 68 -0.35 4.04 1.38
C ILE A 68 -0.48 3.98 -0.13
N ARG A 69 -0.39 2.80 -0.72
CA ARG A 69 -0.62 2.59 -2.15
C ARG A 69 -1.63 1.47 -2.30
N HIS A 70 -2.47 1.52 -3.33
CA HIS A 70 -3.41 0.45 -3.62
C HIS A 70 -2.69 -0.91 -3.57
N PRO A 71 -3.17 -1.88 -2.75
CA PRO A 71 -2.44 -3.09 -2.41
C PRO A 71 -2.06 -3.90 -3.66
N LEU A 72 -2.96 -4.00 -4.64
CA LEU A 72 -2.67 -4.68 -5.91
C LEU A 72 -1.43 -4.11 -6.62
N ARG A 73 -1.31 -2.78 -6.68
CA ARG A 73 -0.20 -2.09 -7.35
C ARG A 73 1.08 -2.14 -6.51
N ALA A 74 0.97 -2.06 -5.19
CA ALA A 74 2.11 -2.18 -4.28
C ALA A 74 2.71 -3.60 -4.33
N ILE A 75 1.86 -4.62 -4.21
CA ILE A 75 2.24 -6.04 -4.22
C ILE A 75 2.78 -6.45 -5.59
N MET A 76 2.16 -6.01 -6.69
CA MET A 76 2.74 -6.20 -8.03
C MET A 76 4.13 -5.57 -8.12
N GLY A 77 4.29 -4.36 -7.56
CA GLY A 77 5.58 -3.68 -7.48
C GLY A 77 6.65 -4.50 -6.76
N ASP A 78 6.29 -5.07 -5.61
CA ASP A 78 7.17 -5.87 -4.76
C ASP A 78 7.44 -7.27 -5.32
N TYR A 79 6.47 -7.91 -5.95
CA TYR A 79 6.65 -9.21 -6.63
C TYR A 79 7.76 -9.11 -7.67
N GLN A 80 7.66 -8.11 -8.55
CA GLN A 80 8.66 -7.85 -9.57
C GLN A 80 10.05 -7.61 -8.95
N ARG A 81 10.13 -6.88 -7.83
CA ARG A 81 11.40 -6.66 -7.10
C ARG A 81 11.94 -7.99 -6.56
N LEU A 82 11.12 -8.77 -5.86
CA LEU A 82 11.53 -10.04 -5.25
C LEU A 82 12.02 -11.06 -6.29
N ARG A 83 11.38 -11.11 -7.46
CA ARG A 83 11.67 -12.05 -8.54
C ARG A 83 12.77 -11.58 -9.50
N THR A 84 13.33 -10.38 -9.30
CA THR A 84 14.45 -9.84 -10.09
C THR A 84 15.69 -9.58 -9.23
N GLY A 85 15.94 -10.44 -8.23
CA GLY A 85 17.10 -10.30 -7.36
C GLY A 85 17.07 -9.05 -6.48
N ARG A 86 15.86 -8.58 -6.12
CA ARG A 86 15.60 -7.35 -5.35
C ARG A 86 15.88 -6.04 -6.10
N SER A 87 15.98 -6.07 -7.43
CA SER A 87 16.12 -4.87 -8.23
C SER A 87 14.92 -3.92 -8.07
N HIS A 88 15.21 -2.63 -7.81
CA HIS A 88 14.19 -1.59 -7.59
C HIS A 88 13.36 -1.30 -8.85
N THR A 89 13.96 -1.48 -10.03
CA THR A 89 13.32 -1.21 -11.33
C THR A 89 13.20 -2.46 -12.20
N GLY A 90 13.75 -3.60 -11.75
CA GLY A 90 13.74 -4.86 -12.48
C GLY A 90 12.33 -5.34 -12.82
N VAL A 91 12.19 -5.92 -14.01
CA VAL A 91 10.96 -6.52 -14.53
C VAL A 91 11.24 -8.02 -14.70
N VAL A 92 10.37 -8.87 -14.16
CA VAL A 92 10.43 -10.32 -14.35
C VAL A 92 10.37 -10.60 -15.84
N ASP A 93 11.20 -11.52 -16.31
CA ASP A 93 11.11 -11.96 -17.70
C ASP A 93 9.71 -12.56 -17.95
N PRO A 94 8.95 -12.07 -18.95
CA PRO A 94 7.66 -12.67 -19.32
C PRO A 94 7.70 -14.19 -19.48
N GLN A 95 8.82 -14.76 -19.92
CA GLN A 95 8.99 -16.21 -20.09
C GLN A 95 9.13 -16.95 -18.75
N GLN A 96 9.53 -16.25 -17.69
CA GLN A 96 9.66 -16.79 -16.34
C GLN A 96 8.45 -16.47 -15.46
N TRP A 97 7.40 -15.86 -16.03
CA TRP A 97 6.20 -15.53 -15.28
C TRP A 97 5.45 -16.78 -14.85
N ASN A 98 5.23 -16.91 -13.55
CA ASN A 98 4.49 -18.01 -12.95
C ASN A 98 3.24 -17.47 -12.23
N TRP A 99 2.06 -17.85 -12.72
CA TRP A 99 0.78 -17.41 -12.17
C TRP A 99 0.49 -18.00 -10.79
N ASP A 100 0.81 -19.27 -10.56
CA ASP A 100 0.62 -19.92 -9.26
C ASP A 100 1.50 -19.27 -8.18
N ASP A 101 2.74 -18.93 -8.55
CA ASP A 101 3.63 -18.18 -7.67
C ASP A 101 3.09 -16.78 -7.37
N TRP A 102 2.59 -16.06 -8.39
CA TRP A 102 1.93 -14.77 -8.23
C TRP A 102 0.73 -14.87 -7.28
N TYR A 103 -0.17 -15.84 -7.48
CA TYR A 103 -1.34 -16.01 -6.63
C TYR A 103 -0.95 -16.33 -5.18
N GLY A 104 -0.02 -17.26 -4.97
CA GLY A 104 0.44 -17.60 -3.63
C GLY A 104 1.11 -16.42 -2.92
N LEU A 105 1.97 -15.68 -3.62
CA LEU A 105 2.67 -14.53 -3.06
C LEU A 105 1.72 -13.36 -2.79
N SER A 106 0.83 -13.04 -3.74
CA SER A 106 -0.09 -11.90 -3.61
C SER A 106 -1.06 -12.08 -2.45
N THR A 107 -1.61 -13.28 -2.22
CA THR A 107 -2.44 -13.58 -1.03
C THR A 107 -1.66 -13.35 0.27
N ARG A 108 -0.43 -13.89 0.39
CA ARG A 108 0.39 -13.70 1.60
C ARG A 108 0.77 -12.23 1.84
N GLN A 109 1.14 -11.53 0.78
CA GLN A 109 1.50 -10.11 0.86
C GLN A 109 0.28 -9.23 1.14
N CYS A 110 -0.91 -9.60 0.68
CA CYS A 110 -2.17 -8.93 1.00
C CYS A 110 -2.46 -9.00 2.50
N LEU A 111 -2.37 -10.19 3.11
CA LEU A 111 -2.49 -10.35 4.58
C LEU A 111 -1.46 -9.51 5.33
N ARG A 112 -0.19 -9.53 4.89
CA ARG A 112 0.88 -8.73 5.49
C ARG A 112 0.63 -7.24 5.36
N TRP A 113 0.17 -6.78 4.20
CA TRP A 113 -0.16 -5.37 3.94
C TRP A 113 -1.20 -4.89 4.95
N THR A 114 -2.29 -5.64 5.11
CA THR A 114 -3.36 -5.34 6.07
C THR A 114 -2.83 -5.28 7.49
N ALA A 115 -2.10 -6.32 7.91
CA ALA A 115 -1.55 -6.41 9.26
C ALA A 115 -0.60 -5.24 9.60
N GLN A 116 0.20 -4.79 8.64
CA GLN A 116 1.13 -3.67 8.84
C GLN A 116 0.39 -2.35 9.12
N PHE A 117 -0.63 -2.02 8.34
CA PHE A 117 -1.41 -0.79 8.56
C PHE A 117 -2.29 -0.88 9.81
N GLN A 118 -2.92 -2.02 10.07
CA GLN A 118 -3.70 -2.25 11.30
C GLN A 118 -2.82 -2.14 12.56
N ARG A 119 -1.56 -2.56 12.49
CA ARG A 119 -0.63 -2.43 13.62
C ARG A 119 -0.42 -0.97 14.05
N ILE A 120 -0.39 -0.02 13.11
CA ILE A 120 -0.14 1.39 13.43
C ILE A 120 -1.41 2.23 13.56
N PHE A 121 -2.45 1.91 12.80
CA PHE A 121 -3.71 2.67 12.78
C PHE A 121 -4.85 2.03 13.58
N GLY A 122 -4.61 0.83 14.10
CA GLY A 122 -5.57 0.07 14.88
C GLY A 122 -6.60 -0.66 14.04
N THR A 123 -7.46 -1.37 14.76
CA THR A 123 -8.70 -2.00 14.31
C THR A 123 -9.84 -1.53 15.22
N ALA A 124 -11.05 -2.06 15.03
CA ALA A 124 -12.15 -1.81 15.96
C ALA A 124 -11.85 -2.28 17.40
N THR A 125 -10.94 -3.24 17.58
CA THR A 125 -10.64 -3.90 18.86
C THR A 125 -9.22 -3.65 19.36
N SER A 126 -8.36 -3.00 18.57
CA SER A 126 -6.97 -2.69 18.94
C SER A 126 -6.65 -1.24 18.57
N PRO A 127 -6.14 -0.41 19.50
CA PRO A 127 -5.98 1.03 19.26
C PRO A 127 -4.80 1.41 18.34
N GLY A 128 -4.00 0.45 17.87
CA GLY A 128 -2.79 0.74 17.09
C GLY A 128 -1.77 1.56 17.89
N CYS A 129 -1.17 2.59 17.28
CA CYS A 129 -0.19 3.43 17.96
C CYS A 129 -0.78 4.57 18.80
N GLY A 130 -2.08 4.87 18.69
CA GLY A 130 -2.72 5.98 19.41
C GLY A 130 -1.93 7.29 19.27
N ASN A 131 -1.64 7.94 20.41
CA ASN A 131 -0.88 9.20 20.47
C ASN A 131 0.65 9.01 20.53
N ALA A 132 1.17 7.78 20.45
CA ALA A 132 2.61 7.52 20.51
C ALA A 132 3.35 8.00 19.24
N THR A 133 2.63 8.09 18.12
CA THR A 133 3.18 8.51 16.83
C THR A 133 2.24 9.50 16.15
N GLU A 134 2.77 10.65 15.77
CA GLU A 134 2.10 11.60 14.88
C GLU A 134 2.25 11.14 13.41
N PHE A 135 1.14 10.94 12.70
CA PHE A 135 1.17 10.44 11.33
C PHE A 135 0.76 11.52 10.31
N LYS A 136 1.58 11.66 9.26
CA LYS A 136 1.19 12.31 8.00
C LYS A 136 0.93 11.24 6.95
N VAL A 137 -0.32 11.06 6.54
CA VAL A 137 -0.70 10.00 5.60
C VAL A 137 -0.87 10.58 4.20
N PHE A 138 -0.28 9.91 3.21
CA PHE A 138 -0.52 10.19 1.80
C PHE A 138 -0.89 8.90 1.06
N PHE A 139 -1.85 9.01 0.14
CA PHE A 139 -2.10 7.97 -0.86
C PHE A 139 -1.18 8.20 -2.06
N TYR A 140 -0.48 7.15 -2.49
CA TYR A 140 0.45 7.20 -3.62
C TYR A 140 -0.24 7.71 -4.89
N GLU A 141 -1.49 7.30 -5.06
CA GLU A 141 -2.37 7.70 -6.16
C GLU A 141 -2.60 9.22 -6.20
N ASP A 142 -2.63 9.91 -5.05
CA ASP A 142 -2.84 11.36 -4.99
C ASP A 142 -1.55 12.18 -5.17
N LEU A 143 -0.38 11.54 -5.05
CA LEU A 143 0.92 12.18 -5.28
C LEU A 143 1.08 12.63 -6.73
N LYS A 144 0.22 12.15 -7.63
CA LYS A 144 0.20 12.52 -9.04
C LYS A 144 -1.12 13.17 -9.39
N THR A 145 -1.07 14.07 -10.35
CA THR A 145 -2.27 14.61 -11.00
C THR A 145 -2.89 13.56 -11.92
N ALA A 146 -4.09 13.84 -12.42
CA ALA A 146 -4.74 13.01 -13.44
C ALA A 146 -3.90 12.84 -14.72
N SER A 147 -3.04 13.81 -15.06
CA SER A 147 -2.10 13.72 -16.19
C SER A 147 -0.84 12.92 -15.88
N GLY A 148 -0.66 12.48 -14.63
CA GLY A 148 0.48 11.68 -14.18
C GLY A 148 1.70 12.50 -13.74
N GLU A 149 1.60 13.84 -13.75
CA GLU A 149 2.64 14.74 -13.23
C GLU A 149 2.59 14.84 -11.70
N LEU A 150 3.67 15.30 -11.08
CA LEU A 150 3.74 15.45 -9.62
C LEU A 150 2.69 16.46 -9.13
N ASN A 151 1.92 16.09 -8.10
CA ASN A 151 0.92 16.98 -7.51
C ASN A 151 1.62 18.05 -6.63
N PRO A 152 1.53 19.36 -6.95
CA PRO A 152 2.20 20.41 -6.20
C PRO A 152 1.73 20.50 -4.74
N TYR A 153 0.48 20.14 -4.44
CA TYR A 153 -0.01 20.12 -3.04
C TYR A 153 0.75 19.11 -2.17
N PHE A 154 1.31 18.05 -2.77
CA PHE A 154 2.16 17.13 -2.01
C PHE A 154 3.43 17.82 -1.49
N LEU A 155 4.05 18.69 -2.28
CA LEU A 155 5.25 19.42 -1.90
C LEU A 155 4.94 20.42 -0.78
N GLU A 156 3.82 21.13 -0.89
CA GLU A 156 3.35 22.07 0.14
C GLU A 156 3.12 21.36 1.47
N GLU A 157 2.43 20.20 1.46
CA GLU A 157 2.16 19.41 2.66
C GLU A 157 3.42 18.78 3.27
N LEU A 158 4.46 18.50 2.46
CA LEU A 158 5.77 18.08 2.96
C LEU A 158 6.51 19.23 3.64
N LEU A 159 6.55 20.41 3.01
CA LEU A 159 7.20 21.59 3.57
C LEU A 159 6.56 22.00 4.90
N ASP A 160 5.23 22.05 4.95
CA ASP A 160 4.46 22.28 6.18
C ASP A 160 4.79 21.24 7.26
N TRP A 161 4.77 19.96 6.91
CA TRP A 161 5.09 18.88 7.84
C TRP A 161 6.51 18.98 8.43
N PHE A 162 7.48 19.38 7.62
CA PHE A 162 8.86 19.58 8.07
C PHE A 162 9.10 20.93 8.74
N GLY A 163 8.15 21.87 8.67
CA GLY A 163 8.33 23.24 9.16
C GLY A 163 9.37 24.02 8.35
N ILE A 164 9.51 23.72 7.05
CA ILE A 164 10.46 24.37 6.15
C ILE A 164 9.69 25.42 5.33
N PRO A 165 10.13 26.69 5.32
CA PRO A 165 9.50 27.72 4.49
C PRO A 165 9.64 27.37 3.01
N LYS A 166 8.61 27.68 2.23
CA LYS A 166 8.63 27.47 0.78
C LYS A 166 9.68 28.39 0.14
N ASP A 167 10.62 27.78 -0.56
CA ASP A 167 11.53 28.45 -1.50
C ASP A 167 11.08 28.09 -2.92
N ASP A 168 10.71 29.11 -3.71
CA ASP A 168 10.18 28.88 -5.05
C ASP A 168 11.19 28.22 -5.99
N SER A 169 12.49 28.46 -5.83
CA SER A 169 13.52 27.84 -6.66
C SER A 169 13.60 26.34 -6.39
N PHE A 170 13.64 25.93 -5.12
CA PHE A 170 13.63 24.50 -4.76
C PHE A 170 12.30 23.83 -5.10
N PHE A 171 11.18 24.52 -4.92
CA PHE A 171 9.85 24.01 -5.25
C PHE A 171 9.72 23.71 -6.75
N GLU A 172 10.08 24.68 -7.60
CA GLU A 172 10.07 24.51 -9.06
C GLU A 172 11.11 23.47 -9.52
N CYS A 173 12.29 23.45 -8.90
CA CYS A 173 13.29 22.43 -9.17
C CYS A 173 12.77 21.01 -8.88
N ALA A 174 12.08 20.83 -7.75
CA ALA A 174 11.46 19.56 -7.38
C ALA A 174 10.36 19.15 -8.36
N LEU A 175 9.52 20.09 -8.81
CA LEU A 175 8.53 19.84 -9.86
C LEU A 175 9.18 19.40 -11.18
N MET A 176 10.25 20.06 -11.62
CA MET A 176 10.91 19.71 -12.89
C MET A 176 11.72 18.40 -12.81
N ASN A 177 12.36 18.13 -11.67
CA ASN A 177 13.30 17.02 -11.49
C ASN A 177 12.71 15.83 -10.71
N ASN A 178 11.39 15.70 -10.66
CA ASN A 178 10.73 14.69 -9.82
C ASN A 178 10.86 13.24 -10.30
N LYS A 179 11.13 12.98 -11.59
CA LYS A 179 10.95 11.64 -12.17
C LYS A 179 12.03 10.64 -11.71
N GLY A 180 13.28 11.09 -11.62
CA GLY A 180 14.44 10.23 -11.33
C GLY A 180 14.51 8.99 -12.22
N SER A 181 15.20 7.94 -11.74
CA SER A 181 15.34 6.64 -12.43
C SER A 181 14.63 5.50 -11.68
N PHE A 182 13.61 5.82 -10.88
CA PHE A 182 12.99 4.88 -9.92
C PHE A 182 11.72 4.20 -10.42
N ALA A 183 11.21 4.63 -11.58
CA ALA A 183 10.01 4.06 -12.17
C ALA A 183 10.32 2.80 -12.98
N ARG A 184 9.53 1.75 -12.76
CA ARG A 184 9.55 0.55 -13.60
C ARG A 184 8.79 0.82 -14.90
N LYS A 185 9.40 0.49 -16.04
CA LYS A 185 8.73 0.46 -17.34
C LYS A 185 8.30 -0.96 -17.65
N LEU A 186 6.99 -1.23 -17.59
CA LEU A 186 6.43 -2.55 -17.96
C LEU A 186 6.09 -2.55 -19.45
N PRO A 187 6.57 -3.54 -20.23
CA PRO A 187 6.10 -3.75 -21.60
C PRO A 187 4.59 -3.98 -21.63
N SER A 188 3.89 -3.46 -22.64
CA SER A 188 2.42 -3.56 -22.74
C SER A 188 1.92 -5.01 -22.74
N ASN A 189 2.68 -5.91 -23.36
CA ASN A 189 2.39 -7.35 -23.44
C ASN A 189 2.85 -8.16 -22.21
N HIS A 190 3.48 -7.54 -21.21
CA HIS A 190 4.03 -8.24 -20.06
C HIS A 190 2.89 -8.82 -19.18
N PRO A 191 2.96 -10.07 -18.67
CA PRO A 191 1.88 -10.68 -17.87
C PRO A 191 1.37 -9.82 -16.70
N ALA A 192 2.27 -9.15 -15.97
CA ALA A 192 1.92 -8.19 -14.92
C ALA A 192 0.96 -7.06 -15.35
N THR A 193 0.88 -6.67 -16.63
CA THR A 193 -0.11 -5.66 -17.08
C THR A 193 -1.54 -6.20 -17.01
N LYS A 194 -1.70 -7.53 -17.04
CA LYS A 194 -3.01 -8.21 -16.97
C LYS A 194 -3.52 -8.34 -15.54
N ILE A 195 -2.66 -8.25 -14.52
CA ILE A 195 -3.02 -8.39 -13.10
C ILE A 195 -4.15 -7.46 -12.68
N LEU A 196 -4.16 -6.22 -13.20
CA LEU A 196 -5.18 -5.23 -12.88
C LEU A 196 -6.60 -5.64 -13.29
N ASN A 197 -6.74 -6.61 -14.20
CA ASN A 197 -8.02 -7.12 -14.68
C ASN A 197 -8.17 -8.63 -14.43
N ASP A 198 -7.24 -9.25 -13.70
CA ASP A 198 -7.24 -10.69 -13.47
C ASP A 198 -8.22 -11.07 -12.36
N THR A 199 -9.28 -11.81 -12.71
CA THR A 199 -10.38 -12.16 -11.80
C THR A 199 -9.91 -12.97 -10.58
N GLU A 200 -9.00 -13.91 -10.78
CA GLU A 200 -8.51 -14.77 -9.70
C GLU A 200 -7.68 -13.99 -8.68
N THR A 201 -6.84 -13.06 -9.15
CA THR A 201 -6.12 -12.13 -8.27
C THR A 201 -7.09 -11.30 -7.43
N HIS A 202 -8.12 -10.72 -8.05
CA HIS A 202 -9.11 -9.92 -7.34
C HIS A 202 -9.87 -10.75 -6.31
N ARG A 203 -10.32 -11.96 -6.67
CA ARG A 203 -11.00 -12.87 -5.76
C ARG A 203 -10.13 -13.18 -4.54
N ARG A 204 -8.88 -13.61 -4.74
CA ARG A 204 -7.95 -13.95 -3.66
C ARG A 204 -7.59 -12.77 -2.76
N MET A 205 -7.40 -11.59 -3.34
CA MET A 205 -7.06 -10.39 -2.55
C MET A 205 -8.26 -9.83 -1.79
N THR A 206 -9.47 -9.96 -2.35
CA THR A 206 -10.74 -9.69 -1.66
C THR A 206 -10.92 -10.62 -0.47
N GLU A 207 -10.70 -11.92 -0.64
CA GLU A 207 -10.80 -12.91 0.43
C GLU A 207 -9.74 -12.72 1.52
N ALA A 208 -8.52 -12.32 1.14
CA ALA A 208 -7.47 -11.96 2.08
C ALA A 208 -7.66 -10.58 2.75
N GLY A 209 -8.66 -9.80 2.33
CA GLY A 209 -9.15 -8.62 3.05
C GLY A 209 -8.39 -7.31 2.83
N CYS A 210 -7.32 -7.28 2.02
CA CYS A 210 -6.55 -6.03 1.84
C CYS A 210 -7.24 -4.99 0.97
N LEU A 211 -8.15 -5.38 0.07
CA LEU A 211 -8.91 -4.41 -0.73
C LEU A 211 -9.88 -3.62 0.15
N GLN A 212 -10.65 -4.31 0.99
CA GLN A 212 -11.56 -3.67 1.96
C GLN A 212 -10.79 -2.86 2.99
N ALA A 213 -9.61 -3.34 3.43
CA ALA A 213 -8.75 -2.57 4.32
C ALA A 213 -8.24 -1.29 3.66
N TYR A 214 -7.95 -1.31 2.35
CA TYR A 214 -7.60 -0.10 1.60
C TYR A 214 -8.75 0.89 1.54
N ASP A 215 -9.97 0.44 1.22
CA ASP A 215 -11.16 1.30 1.19
C ASP A 215 -11.45 1.93 2.56
N TYR A 216 -11.28 1.16 3.64
CA TYR A 216 -11.37 1.67 5.01
C TYR A 216 -10.33 2.76 5.28
N LEU A 217 -9.07 2.55 4.91
CA LEU A 217 -8.03 3.56 5.11
C LEU A 217 -8.27 4.81 4.25
N SER A 218 -8.73 4.63 3.01
CA SER A 218 -9.09 5.70 2.07
C SER A 218 -10.22 6.57 2.59
N SER A 219 -11.21 5.98 3.26
CA SER A 219 -12.29 6.76 3.90
C SER A 219 -11.89 7.39 5.24
N LYS A 220 -10.91 6.80 5.94
CA LYS A 220 -10.42 7.30 7.24
C LYS A 220 -9.50 8.51 7.14
N PHE A 221 -8.67 8.58 6.10
CA PHE A 221 -7.64 9.61 5.96
C PHE A 221 -7.95 10.59 4.83
N PRO A 222 -7.62 11.88 4.97
CA PRO A 222 -7.87 12.85 3.92
C PRO A 222 -7.02 12.57 2.68
N HIS A 223 -7.63 12.76 1.51
CA HIS A 223 -6.94 12.76 0.22
C HIS A 223 -6.30 14.12 -0.07
N LEU A 224 -5.21 14.12 -0.84
CA LEU A 224 -4.63 15.39 -1.31
C LEU A 224 -5.56 16.06 -2.30
N LYS A 225 -5.61 17.39 -2.24
CA LYS A 225 -6.28 18.22 -3.25
C LYS A 225 -5.68 17.94 -4.62
N GLN A 226 -6.53 17.96 -5.64
CA GLN A 226 -6.09 17.88 -7.03
C GLN A 226 -6.11 19.28 -7.64
N PRO A 227 -5.05 19.70 -8.36
CA PRO A 227 -5.07 20.96 -9.09
C PRO A 227 -6.25 20.96 -10.07
N GLN A 228 -7.05 22.01 -10.04
CA GLN A 228 -8.08 22.20 -11.04
C GLN A 228 -7.39 22.30 -12.40
N GLN A 229 -7.80 21.46 -13.36
CA GLN A 229 -7.40 21.66 -14.75
C GLN A 229 -7.87 23.05 -15.13
N GLN A 230 -6.95 23.98 -15.41
CA GLN A 230 -7.31 25.30 -15.91
C GLN A 230 -8.15 25.08 -17.16
N GLN A 231 -9.45 25.40 -17.09
CA GLN A 231 -10.22 25.54 -18.32
C GLN A 231 -9.56 26.67 -19.11
N PRO A 232 -9.35 26.51 -20.43
CA PRO A 232 -8.83 27.60 -21.23
C PRO A 232 -9.74 28.80 -21.04
N LEU A 233 -9.15 29.94 -20.69
CA LEU A 233 -9.83 31.23 -20.61
C LEU A 233 -10.65 31.44 -21.88
N PRO A 234 -11.94 31.81 -21.78
CA PRO A 234 -12.75 32.11 -22.96
C PRO A 234 -12.18 33.37 -23.60
N GLY A 235 -11.38 33.21 -24.67
CA GLY A 235 -10.77 34.33 -25.39
C GLY A 235 -9.50 34.02 -26.18
N ALA A 236 -8.83 32.89 -25.95
CA ALA A 236 -7.59 32.54 -26.67
C ALA A 236 -7.80 31.43 -27.71
N GLN A 237 -8.65 31.68 -28.71
CA GLN A 237 -8.68 30.87 -29.93
C GLN A 237 -8.74 31.77 -31.17
N GLN A 238 -7.60 32.36 -31.52
CA GLN A 238 -7.26 32.64 -32.91
C GLN A 238 -5.78 32.33 -33.11
N GLN A 239 -5.47 31.10 -33.52
CA GLN A 239 -4.71 30.79 -34.74
C GLN A 239 -4.30 29.31 -34.77
N LEU A 240 -4.75 28.63 -35.83
CA LEU A 240 -4.30 27.38 -36.46
C LEU A 240 -3.68 26.27 -35.57
N SER A 241 -4.36 25.12 -35.47
CA SER A 241 -3.84 23.85 -36.00
C SER A 241 -4.86 22.72 -35.82
N THR A 242 -4.94 21.84 -36.80
CA THR A 242 -5.89 20.74 -36.99
C THR A 242 -5.70 19.61 -35.96
N GLN A 243 -6.53 19.56 -34.92
CA GLN A 243 -6.82 18.33 -34.16
C GLN A 243 -8.32 18.29 -33.81
N PRO A 244 -8.96 17.10 -33.78
CA PRO A 244 -10.36 17.00 -33.42
C PRO A 244 -10.57 17.54 -32.00
N PRO A 245 -11.63 18.32 -31.75
CA PRO A 245 -11.76 19.06 -30.51
C PRO A 245 -11.86 18.10 -29.33
N VAL A 246 -11.16 18.42 -28.24
CA VAL A 246 -11.16 17.69 -26.96
C VAL A 246 -12.57 17.35 -26.46
N GLN A 247 -13.57 18.15 -26.85
CA GLN A 247 -14.99 17.89 -26.59
C GLN A 247 -15.51 16.58 -27.22
N ALA A 248 -15.02 16.20 -28.40
CA ALA A 248 -15.36 14.93 -29.04
C ALA A 248 -14.77 13.74 -28.27
N ILE A 249 -13.55 13.89 -27.73
CA ILE A 249 -12.92 12.84 -26.89
C ILE A 249 -13.65 12.72 -25.54
N GLN A 250 -14.03 13.84 -24.92
CA GLN A 250 -14.83 13.82 -23.68
C GLN A 250 -16.23 13.25 -23.89
N GLN A 251 -16.91 13.60 -24.99
CA GLN A 251 -18.20 12.99 -25.35
C GLN A 251 -18.06 11.50 -25.65
N GLN A 252 -16.97 11.09 -26.31
CA GLN A 252 -16.70 9.68 -26.58
C GLN A 252 -16.40 8.90 -25.30
N GLN A 253 -15.68 9.49 -24.34
CA GLN A 253 -15.44 8.87 -23.02
C GLN A 253 -16.72 8.78 -22.19
N GLN A 254 -17.59 9.80 -22.22
CA GLN A 254 -18.91 9.73 -21.57
C GLN A 254 -19.82 8.69 -22.21
N GLN A 255 -19.83 8.59 -23.54
CA GLN A 255 -20.60 7.55 -24.25
C GLN A 255 -20.07 6.15 -23.91
N GLN A 256 -18.74 5.96 -23.83
CA GLN A 256 -18.16 4.68 -23.41
C GLN A 256 -18.52 4.32 -21.96
N GLN A 257 -18.53 5.29 -21.04
CA GLN A 257 -18.97 5.04 -19.66
C GLN A 257 -20.46 4.68 -19.57
N GLN A 258 -21.31 5.35 -20.36
CA GLN A 258 -22.73 5.02 -20.42
C GLN A 258 -22.98 3.62 -21.00
N GLN A 259 -22.26 3.25 -22.06
CA GLN A 259 -22.33 1.90 -22.64
C GLN A 259 -21.84 0.82 -21.65
N GLN A 260 -20.77 1.09 -20.89
CA GLN A 260 -20.31 0.17 -19.84
C GLN A 260 -21.32 0.01 -18.72
N GLN A 261 -21.97 1.08 -18.28
CA GLN A 261 -23.01 0.99 -17.25
C GLN A 261 -24.23 0.22 -17.75
N GLN A 262 -24.62 0.42 -19.01
CA GLN A 262 -25.73 -0.28 -19.62
C GLN A 262 -25.44 -1.78 -19.77
N GLN A 263 -24.22 -2.14 -20.21
CA GLN A 263 -23.79 -3.54 -20.26
C GLN A 263 -23.80 -4.19 -18.86
N LEU A 264 -23.35 -3.47 -17.83
CA LEU A 264 -23.37 -3.98 -16.45
C LEU A 264 -24.80 -4.26 -15.95
N GLN A 265 -25.76 -3.40 -16.33
CA GLN A 265 -27.17 -3.58 -15.99
C GLN A 265 -27.78 -4.76 -16.74
N GLU A 266 -27.44 -4.94 -18.02
CA GLU A 266 -27.87 -6.09 -18.82
C GLU A 266 -27.31 -7.40 -18.28
N ASP A 267 -26.03 -7.42 -17.89
CA ASP A 267 -25.38 -8.59 -17.30
C ASP A 267 -25.99 -8.93 -15.93
N GLN A 268 -26.30 -7.93 -15.09
CA GLN A 268 -27.00 -8.13 -13.82
C GLN A 268 -28.42 -8.69 -14.01
N HIS A 269 -29.14 -8.16 -15.00
CA HIS A 269 -30.47 -8.65 -15.35
C HIS A 269 -30.42 -10.08 -15.90
N ALA A 270 -29.46 -10.40 -16.75
CA ALA A 270 -29.24 -11.75 -17.26
C ALA A 270 -28.95 -12.74 -16.11
N LEU A 271 -28.14 -12.32 -15.12
CA LEU A 271 -27.86 -13.13 -13.93
C LEU A 271 -29.12 -13.39 -13.10
N GLN A 272 -29.98 -12.37 -12.91
CA GLN A 272 -31.26 -12.53 -12.20
C GLN A 272 -32.23 -13.45 -12.94
N VAL A 273 -32.32 -13.34 -14.28
CA VAL A 273 -33.14 -14.23 -15.10
C VAL A 273 -32.61 -15.67 -15.02
N GLN A 274 -31.29 -15.86 -15.04
CA GLN A 274 -30.69 -17.19 -14.93
C GLN A 274 -30.95 -17.82 -13.54
N GLN A 275 -30.90 -17.03 -12.47
CA GLN A 275 -31.28 -17.46 -11.12
C GLN A 275 -32.77 -17.82 -11.03
N PHE A 276 -33.64 -17.08 -11.73
CA PHE A 276 -35.07 -17.37 -11.78
C PHE A 276 -35.38 -18.64 -12.59
N LEU A 277 -34.67 -18.89 -13.68
CA LEU A 277 -34.83 -20.10 -14.51
C LEU A 277 -34.24 -21.37 -13.86
N GLN A 278 -33.30 -21.22 -12.92
CA GLN A 278 -32.75 -22.31 -12.12
C GLN A 278 -33.53 -22.57 -10.83
N ALA A 279 -34.54 -21.75 -10.51
CA ALA A 279 -35.44 -22.00 -9.40
C ALA A 279 -36.47 -23.08 -9.79
N ASP A 280 -36.42 -24.22 -9.10
CA ASP A 280 -37.31 -25.36 -9.34
C ASP A 280 -38.76 -25.03 -8.87
N PRO A 281 -39.76 -24.98 -9.78
CA PRO A 281 -41.12 -24.57 -9.43
C PRO A 281 -41.84 -25.55 -8.50
N LEU A 282 -41.29 -26.75 -8.24
CA LEU A 282 -41.84 -27.74 -7.32
C LEU A 282 -41.32 -27.62 -5.87
N SER A 283 -40.39 -26.70 -5.60
CA SER A 283 -39.87 -26.47 -4.24
C SER A 283 -40.69 -25.45 -3.43
N ALA A 284 -41.69 -24.81 -4.04
CA ALA A 284 -42.47 -23.72 -3.43
C ALA A 284 -43.87 -24.15 -2.94
N VAL A 285 -44.12 -25.45 -2.74
CA VAL A 285 -45.37 -25.96 -2.14
C VAL A 285 -45.08 -26.89 -0.95
N ALA A 286 -44.88 -26.25 0.22
CA ALA A 286 -45.14 -26.72 1.60
C ALA A 286 -44.25 -27.86 2.19
N PRO A 287 -44.09 -27.95 3.54
CA PRO A 287 -45.18 -27.75 4.49
C PRO A 287 -44.91 -26.80 5.67
N LEU A 288 -45.94 -25.98 5.89
CA LEU A 288 -46.33 -25.27 7.09
C LEU A 288 -46.81 -26.25 8.20
N GLN A 289 -46.01 -27.29 8.52
CA GLN A 289 -46.37 -28.29 9.55
C GLN A 289 -45.26 -28.69 10.53
N GLN A 290 -44.06 -28.11 10.49
CA GLN A 290 -43.00 -28.43 11.46
C GLN A 290 -42.78 -27.39 12.56
N GLN A 291 -43.59 -26.33 12.63
CA GLN A 291 -43.46 -25.30 13.65
C GLN A 291 -44.34 -25.51 14.90
N GLN A 292 -45.09 -26.62 14.99
CA GLN A 292 -45.98 -26.91 16.13
C GLN A 292 -45.56 -28.10 17.02
N GLN A 293 -44.35 -28.66 16.85
CA GLN A 293 -43.92 -29.83 17.65
C GLN A 293 -42.59 -29.67 18.43
N GLN A 294 -42.07 -28.45 18.62
CA GLN A 294 -40.88 -28.24 19.46
C GLN A 294 -41.07 -27.31 20.67
N GLU A 295 -42.32 -27.06 21.10
CA GLU A 295 -42.61 -26.32 22.34
C GLU A 295 -42.86 -27.20 23.58
N GLN A 296 -42.64 -28.52 23.51
CA GLN A 296 -42.77 -29.38 24.68
C GLN A 296 -41.62 -30.36 24.80
N GLN A 297 -40.53 -29.92 25.44
CA GLN A 297 -39.77 -30.69 26.43
C GLN A 297 -38.55 -29.87 26.90
N GLN A 298 -38.71 -29.16 28.03
CA GLN A 298 -37.61 -29.03 28.99
C GLN A 298 -37.61 -30.28 29.88
N PRO A 299 -36.43 -30.76 30.29
CA PRO A 299 -36.12 -30.61 31.71
C PRO A 299 -34.66 -30.22 32.02
N GLN A 300 -34.56 -29.24 32.93
CA GLN A 300 -33.71 -29.19 34.14
C GLN A 300 -32.17 -29.25 34.03
N LEU A 301 -31.54 -28.20 34.58
CA LEU A 301 -30.15 -28.06 35.06
C LEU A 301 -29.74 -29.22 36.01
N ILE A 302 -28.47 -29.60 36.26
CA ILE A 302 -27.27 -28.87 36.77
C ILE A 302 -25.96 -29.71 36.47
N PRO A 303 -24.72 -29.37 36.93
CA PRO A 303 -23.57 -28.84 36.16
C PRO A 303 -22.30 -29.75 36.15
N GLU A 304 -21.15 -29.18 35.74
CA GLU A 304 -19.74 -29.68 35.76
C GLU A 304 -19.27 -30.40 34.48
N LEU A 305 -18.06 -30.20 33.92
CA LEU A 305 -16.77 -29.68 34.38
C LEU A 305 -16.03 -28.99 33.20
N GLY A 306 -15.14 -28.05 33.53
CA GLY A 306 -14.42 -27.24 32.56
C GLY A 306 -13.13 -27.88 32.02
N VAL A 307 -12.70 -27.39 30.86
CA VAL A 307 -11.30 -27.38 30.44
C VAL A 307 -11.04 -26.06 29.70
N PHE A 308 -10.27 -25.20 30.37
CA PHE A 308 -9.66 -24.00 29.79
C PHE A 308 -8.57 -24.40 28.80
N LEU A 309 -8.56 -23.78 27.61
CA LEU A 309 -7.36 -23.73 26.77
C LEU A 309 -6.64 -22.41 27.06
N ASP A 310 -5.43 -22.56 27.59
CA ASP A 310 -4.49 -21.51 27.97
C ASP A 310 -3.92 -20.77 26.73
N PRO A 311 -4.03 -19.43 26.64
CA PRO A 311 -3.45 -18.64 25.55
C PRO A 311 -1.94 -18.32 25.71
N ASN A 312 -1.22 -18.91 26.68
CA ASN A 312 0.22 -18.66 26.91
C ASN A 312 1.14 -19.89 26.72
N GLY A 313 0.85 -20.76 25.75
CA GLY A 313 1.76 -21.85 25.35
C GLY A 313 2.83 -21.39 24.33
N PRO A 314 4.12 -21.79 24.48
CA PRO A 314 5.21 -21.31 23.65
C PRO A 314 5.12 -21.86 22.22
N LEU A 315 5.24 -20.96 21.23
CA LEU A 315 5.38 -21.31 19.83
C LEU A 315 6.77 -21.90 19.57
N TYR A 316 6.79 -23.10 19.02
CA TYR A 316 7.94 -23.79 18.44
C TYR A 316 8.70 -22.87 17.46
N GLU A 317 10.00 -22.64 17.72
CA GLU A 317 10.96 -22.12 16.75
C GLU A 317 11.42 -23.22 15.79
N PRO A 318 11.65 -22.93 14.49
CA PRO A 318 12.53 -23.74 13.67
C PRO A 318 14.00 -23.34 13.89
N ALA A 319 14.81 -24.36 14.16
CA ALA A 319 16.24 -24.29 14.42
C ALA A 319 17.05 -23.52 13.36
N PHE A 320 17.80 -22.52 13.80
CA PHE A 320 19.01 -22.04 13.12
C PHE A 320 20.23 -22.64 13.82
N GLN A 321 20.89 -23.59 13.16
CA GLN A 321 22.18 -24.13 13.60
C GLN A 321 23.31 -23.12 13.34
N HIS A 322 24.02 -22.81 14.43
CA HIS A 322 25.46 -22.56 14.57
C HIS A 322 26.23 -21.90 13.40
N LEU A 323 26.54 -20.62 13.57
CA LEU A 323 27.88 -20.06 13.38
C LEU A 323 28.04 -18.90 14.38
N SER A 324 28.56 -19.21 15.58
CA SER A 324 28.89 -18.23 16.62
C SER A 324 30.30 -18.52 17.13
N ASP A 325 31.27 -17.74 16.67
CA ASP A 325 32.50 -17.45 17.39
C ASP A 325 32.98 -16.07 16.90
N GLY A 326 33.00 -15.08 17.79
CA GLY A 326 33.66 -13.80 17.49
C GLY A 326 33.03 -12.49 17.98
N SER A 327 32.02 -12.46 18.86
CA SER A 327 31.46 -11.16 19.32
C SER A 327 31.28 -10.97 20.82
N GLN A 328 31.66 -11.94 21.67
CA GLN A 328 31.66 -11.73 23.13
C GLN A 328 32.93 -11.07 23.70
N ALA A 329 33.93 -10.76 22.86
CA ALA A 329 35.14 -10.04 23.28
C ALA A 329 35.00 -8.51 23.28
N ALA A 330 33.93 -7.94 22.71
CA ALA A 330 33.76 -6.49 22.58
C ALA A 330 32.89 -5.84 23.68
N ALA A 331 32.05 -6.62 24.38
CA ALA A 331 31.15 -6.10 25.41
C ALA A 331 31.78 -6.03 26.82
N THR A 332 32.87 -6.77 27.08
CA THR A 332 33.56 -6.77 28.38
C THR A 332 34.68 -5.73 28.47
N ALA A 333 35.14 -5.17 27.34
CA ALA A 333 36.17 -4.12 27.31
C ALA A 333 35.62 -2.70 27.60
N MET A 334 34.31 -2.46 27.49
CA MET A 334 33.70 -1.14 27.73
C MET A 334 33.24 -0.89 29.18
N GLN A 335 33.16 -1.92 30.03
CA GLN A 335 32.81 -1.74 31.46
C GLN A 335 34.02 -1.61 32.39
N GLN A 336 35.25 -1.86 31.91
CA GLN A 336 36.48 -1.67 32.71
C GLN A 336 37.22 -0.35 32.43
N ALA A 337 36.77 0.46 31.46
CA ALA A 337 37.36 1.79 31.19
C ALA A 337 36.64 2.95 31.91
N ALA A 338 35.53 2.70 32.61
CA ALA A 338 34.74 3.72 33.32
C ALA A 338 34.91 3.69 34.86
N ALA A 339 35.80 2.84 35.40
CA ALA A 339 36.06 2.71 36.84
C ALA A 339 37.51 3.06 37.23
N GLY A 340 38.24 3.78 36.37
CA GLY A 340 39.66 4.14 36.57
C GLY A 340 39.97 5.64 36.57
N MET A 341 38.96 6.51 36.67
CA MET A 341 39.15 7.95 36.85
C MET A 341 38.21 8.48 37.94
N ALA A 342 38.59 8.23 39.19
CA ALA A 342 38.24 8.99 40.38
C ALA A 342 39.40 8.87 41.37
#